data_AF-A0A7Z9SCX9-F1
#
_entry.id   AF-A0A7Z9SCX9-F1
#
_cell.length_a   1.000
_cell.length_b   1.000
_cell.length_c   1.000
_cell.angle_alpha   90.00
_cell.angle_beta   90.00
_cell.angle_gamma   90.00
#
_symmetry.space_group_name_H-M   'P 1'
#
loop_
_entity.id
_entity.type
_entity.pdbx_description
1 polymer ?
#
loop_
_entity_poly.entity_id
_entity_poly.type
_entity_poly.pdbx_seq_one_letter_code
_entity_poly.pdbx_strand_id
1 'polypeptide(L)' 'LEKGEISIIEKDYFSIQTGAGQLIVLQVQLEGKRRMSTGDFLRGVQLEVGTCLG' A
#
# COMPACT_ATOMS: atom_id res chain seq x y z
N LEU A 1 3.99 5.46 -14.11
CA LEU A 1 3.94 5.37 -12.65
C LEU A 1 5.27 5.86 -12.12
N GLU A 2 5.23 6.82 -11.21
CA GLU A 2 6.39 7.38 -10.55
C GLU A 2 6.86 6.46 -9.41
N LYS A 3 8.15 6.54 -9.05
CA LYS A 3 8.67 5.79 -7.91
C LYS A 3 7.95 6.26 -6.64
N GLY A 4 7.39 5.31 -5.89
CA GLY A 4 6.62 5.58 -4.66
C GLY A 4 5.12 5.71 -4.91
N GLU A 5 4.67 5.74 -6.17
CA GLU A 5 3.25 5.80 -6.52
C GLU A 5 2.56 4.45 -6.24
N ILE A 6 1.39 4.49 -5.60
CA ILE A 6 0.51 3.35 -5.45
C ILE A 6 -0.11 3.03 -6.82
N SER A 7 0.21 1.85 -7.34
CA SER A 7 -0.10 1.44 -8.71
C SER A 7 -1.36 0.58 -8.82
N ILE A 8 -1.65 -0.23 -7.80
CA ILE A 8 -2.74 -1.22 -7.78
C ILE A 8 -3.26 -1.31 -6.34
N ILE A 9 -4.58 -1.40 -6.18
CA ILE A 9 -5.24 -1.71 -4.91
C ILE A 9 -6.15 -2.90 -5.15
N GLU A 10 -5.95 -3.96 -4.38
CA GLU A 10 -6.75 -5.19 -4.40
C GLU A 10 -7.25 -5.49 -2.99
N LYS A 11 -8.13 -6.48 -2.86
CA LYS A 11 -8.79 -6.81 -1.59
C LYS A 11 -7.83 -6.99 -0.40
N ASP A 12 -6.72 -7.69 -0.63
CA ASP A 12 -5.81 -8.12 0.44
C ASP A 12 -4.37 -7.58 0.26
N TYR A 13 -4.12 -6.75 -0.76
CA TYR A 13 -2.82 -6.13 -1.02
C TYR A 13 -2.94 -4.82 -1.79
N PHE A 14 -1.90 -4.00 -1.77
CA PHE A 14 -1.68 -2.94 -2.75
C PHE A 14 -0.24 -3.00 -3.26
N SER A 15 0.03 -2.37 -4.39
CA SER A 15 1.36 -2.35 -5.00
C SER A 15 1.89 -0.93 -5.08
N ILE A 16 3.20 -0.78 -4.88
CA ILE A 16 3.92 0.48 -5.02
C ILE A 16 4.89 0.34 -6.18
N GLN A 17 4.87 1.28 -7.11
CA GLN A 17 5.87 1.36 -8.17
C GLN A 17 7.24 1.67 -7.58
N THR A 18 8.25 0.87 -7.91
CA THR A 18 9.64 1.12 -7.52
C THR A 18 10.44 1.64 -8.71
N GLY A 19 11.78 1.77 -8.58
CA GLY A 19 12.63 2.13 -9.71
C GLY A 19 12.57 1.13 -10.86
N ALA A 20 12.36 -0.16 -10.57
CA ALA A 20 12.11 -1.21 -11.55
C ALA A 20 11.21 -2.29 -10.95
N GLY A 21 10.07 -2.55 -11.59
CA GLY A 21 9.05 -3.45 -11.04
C GLY A 21 8.26 -2.85 -9.88
N GLN A 22 7.49 -3.69 -9.19
CA GLN A 22 6.54 -3.27 -8.17
C GLN A 22 6.80 -4.01 -6.85
N LEU A 23 6.54 -3.32 -5.73
CA LEU A 23 6.55 -3.91 -4.39
C LEU A 23 5.12 -4.20 -3.97
N ILE A 24 4.80 -5.46 -3.70
CA ILE A 24 3.50 -5.88 -3.16
C ILE A 24 3.53 -5.75 -1.64
N VAL A 25 2.60 -4.97 -1.09
CA VAL A 25 2.46 -4.75 0.35
C VAL A 25 1.36 -5.63 0.90
N LEU A 26 1.75 -6.63 1.70
CA LEU A 26 0.83 -7.60 2.31
C LEU A 26 0.46 -7.27 3.76
N GLN A 27 1.31 -6.51 4.45
CA GLN A 27 1.13 -6.13 5.85
C GLN A 27 1.71 -4.75 6.12
N VAL A 28 1.08 -4.01 7.02
CA VAL A 28 1.48 -2.66 7.43
C VAL A 28 1.43 -2.53 8.94
N GLN A 29 2.06 -1.48 9.48
CA GLN A 29 1.90 -1.07 10.87
C GLN A 29 1.73 0.45 10.90
N LEU A 30 0.59 0.91 11.42
CA LEU A 30 0.36 2.32 11.68
C LEU A 30 1.03 2.70 12.99
N GLU A 31 1.50 3.95 13.09
CA GLU A 31 2.15 4.46 14.29
C GLU A 31 1.31 4.20 15.55
N GLY A 32 1.95 3.70 16.61
CA GLY A 32 1.29 3.34 17.86
C GLY A 32 0.36 2.12 17.81
N LYS A 33 0.21 1.43 16.67
CA LYS A 33 -0.65 0.24 16.50
C LYS A 33 0.15 -1.04 16.31
N ARG A 34 -0.51 -2.20 16.44
CA ARG A 34 0.07 -3.49 16.08
C ARG A 34 0.13 -3.65 14.55
N ARG A 35 1.07 -4.47 14.06
CA ARG A 35 1.11 -4.91 12.66
C ARG A 35 -0.21 -5.59 12.28
N MET A 36 -0.69 -5.34 11.07
CA MET A 36 -1.93 -5.91 10.54
C MET A 36 -1.81 -6.27 9.06
N SER A 37 -2.78 -7.03 8.55
CA SER A 37 -2.86 -7.34 7.12
C SER A 37 -3.23 -6.09 6.31
N THR A 38 -2.80 -6.03 5.06
CA THR A 38 -3.21 -4.96 4.15
C THR A 38 -4.73 -4.95 3.94
N GLY A 39 -5.38 -6.12 3.87
CA GLY A 39 -6.84 -6.20 3.78
C GLY A 39 -7.56 -5.58 4.99
N ASP A 40 -7.05 -5.78 6.21
CA ASP A 40 -7.61 -5.12 7.41
C ASP A 40 -7.37 -3.61 7.39
N PHE A 41 -6.19 -3.20 6.91
CA PHE A 41 -5.85 -1.78 6.73
C PHE A 41 -6.79 -1.09 5.73
N LEU A 42 -7.01 -1.67 4.55
CA LEU A 42 -7.83 -1.11 3.47
C LEU A 42 -9.32 -1.00 3.82
N ARG A 43 -9.83 -1.77 4.80
CA ARG A 43 -11.19 -1.60 5.31
C ARG A 43 -11.37 -0.37 6.18
N GLY A 44 -10.30 0.09 6.84
CA GLY A 44 -10.32 1.23 7.75
C GLY A 44 -9.67 2.50 7.20
N VAL A 45 -8.92 2.39 6.10
CA VAL A 45 -8.18 3.49 5.49
C VAL A 45 -8.44 3.47 3.99
N GLN A 46 -8.98 4.57 3.47
CA GLN A 46 -9.14 4.74 2.04
C GLN A 46 -7.80 5.11 1.42
N LEU A 47 -7.39 4.31 0.43
CA LEU A 47 -6.16 4.47 -0.33
C LEU A 47 -6.53 4.69 -1.80
N GLU A 48 -5.79 5.55 -2.50
CA GLU A 48 -6.07 5.88 -3.89
C GLU A 48 -4.88 5.53 -4.79
N VAL A 49 -5.16 4.91 -5.95
CA VAL A 49 -4.16 4.73 -7.01
C VAL A 49 -3.68 6.11 -7.47
N GLY A 50 -2.37 6.27 -7.64
CA GLY A 50 -1.74 7.56 -7.91
C GLY A 50 -1.20 8.27 -6.68
N THR A 51 -1.53 7.81 -5.46
CA THR A 51 -0.94 8.38 -4.23
C THR A 51 0.54 8.07 -4.14
N CYS A 52 1.40 9.07 -3.98
CA CYS A 52 2.85 8.89 -3.79
C CYS A 52 3.24 8.81 -2.31
N LEU A 53 4.07 7.81 -1.98
CA LEU A 53 4.66 7.62 -0.66
C LEU A 53 6.11 8.14 -0.67
N GLY A 54 6.44 9.06 0.24
CA GLY A 54 7.77 9.67 0.35
C GLY A 54 7.79 10.85 1.30
#